data_AF-A0A970DWA4-F1
#
_entry.id   AF-A0A970DWA4-F1
#
_cell.length_a   1.000
_cell.length_b   1.000
_cell.length_c   1.000
_cell.angle_alpha   90.00
_cell.angle_beta   90.00
_cell.angle_gamma   90.00
#
_symmetry.space_group_name_H-M   'P 1'
#
loop_
_entity.id
_entity.type
_entity.pdbx_description
1 polymer ?
#
loop_
_entity_poly.entity_id
_entity_poly.type
_entity_poly.pdbx_seq_one_letter_code
_entity_poly.pdbx_strand_id
1 'polypeptide(L)' 'MDVSAKAEIHKYILQLAEKGCSVLLVSSEIEEIINLSDRVLVMSKGSIVNEVSGKDITKEKLMALCMGQEEL' A
#
# COMPACT_ATOMS: atom_id res chain seq x y z
N MET A 1 -15.37 -9.04 -3.93
CA MET A 1 -15.55 -8.55 -5.32
C MET A 1 -15.11 -9.64 -6.27
N ASP A 2 -15.63 -9.67 -7.49
CA ASP A 2 -15.12 -10.56 -8.54
C ASP A 2 -13.64 -10.22 -8.82
N VAL A 3 -12.79 -11.25 -8.94
CA VAL A 3 -11.34 -11.10 -9.20
C VAL A 3 -11.08 -10.26 -10.45
N SER A 4 -11.94 -10.41 -11.46
CA SER A 4 -11.81 -9.68 -12.73
C SER A 4 -12.07 -8.19 -12.57
N ALA A 5 -13.12 -7.82 -11.83
CA ALA A 5 -13.48 -6.41 -11.60
C ALA A 5 -12.39 -5.66 -10.80
N LYS A 6 -11.75 -6.36 -9.86
CA LYS A 6 -10.64 -5.82 -9.06
C LYS A 6 -9.42 -5.50 -9.92
N ALA A 7 -9.04 -6.41 -10.82
CA ALA A 7 -7.92 -6.22 -11.73
C ALA A 7 -8.11 -5.00 -12.65
N GLU A 8 -9.34 -4.74 -13.12
CA GLU A 8 -9.63 -3.54 -13.91
C GLU A 8 -9.44 -2.25 -13.10
N ILE A 9 -9.94 -2.21 -11.86
CA ILE A 9 -9.78 -1.04 -10.98
C ILE A 9 -8.30 -0.76 -10.72
N HIS A 10 -7.51 -1.79 -10.42
CA HIS A 10 -6.06 -1.67 -10.23
C HIS A 10 -5.38 -1.05 -11.44
N LYS A 11 -5.73 -1.52 -12.65
CA LYS A 11 -5.20 -0.98 -13.90
C LYS A 11 -5.57 0.49 -14.08
N TYR A 12 -6.80 0.88 -13.77
CA TYR A 12 -7.22 2.28 -13.84
C TYR A 12 -6.46 3.16 -12.84
N ILE A 13 -6.23 2.68 -11.61
CA ILE A 13 -5.43 3.39 -10.60
C ILE A 13 -4.02 3.68 -11.13
N LEU A 14 -3.35 2.66 -11.66
CA LEU A 14 -1.99 2.80 -12.21
C LEU A 14 -1.97 3.77 -13.40
N GLN A 15 -2.96 3.69 -14.30
CA GLN A 15 -3.05 4.63 -15.44
C GLN A 15 -3.28 6.08 -15.01
N LEU A 16 -4.00 6.32 -13.91
CA LEU A 16 -4.16 7.66 -13.35
C LEU A 16 -2.84 8.15 -12.76
N ALA A 17 -2.13 7.30 -12.02
CA ALA A 17 -0.82 7.62 -11.47
C ALA A 17 0.21 7.94 -12.58
N GLU A 18 0.25 7.14 -13.64
CA GLU A 18 1.11 7.38 -14.82
C GLU A 18 0.83 8.71 -15.53
N LYS A 19 -0.40 9.23 -15.43
CA LYS A 19 -0.80 10.54 -15.96
C LYS A 19 -0.44 11.70 -15.01
N GLY A 20 0.24 11.43 -13.90
CA GLY A 20 0.64 12.43 -12.91
C GLY A 20 -0.44 12.73 -11.86
N CYS A 21 -1.52 11.94 -11.78
CA CYS A 21 -2.48 12.07 -10.69
C CYS A 21 -1.92 11.45 -9.40
N SER A 22 -2.07 12.13 -8.27
CA SER A 22 -1.83 11.50 -6.97
C SER A 22 -3.03 10.63 -6.58
N VAL A 23 -2.77 9.40 -6.14
CA VAL A 23 -3.80 8.46 -5.67
C VAL A 23 -3.54 8.11 -4.21
N LEU A 24 -4.54 8.32 -3.35
CA LEU A 24 -4.54 7.79 -1.99
C LEU A 24 -5.28 6.45 -1.98
N LEU A 25 -4.51 5.36 -1.88
CA LEU A 25 -5.05 4.02 -1.74
C LEU A 25 -5.25 3.67 -0.25
N VAL A 26 -6.43 3.17 0.10
CA VAL A 26 -6.72 2.59 1.41
C VAL A 26 -7.20 1.18 1.20
N SER A 27 -6.46 0.20 1.69
CA SER A 27 -6.78 -1.21 1.55
C SER A 27 -6.41 -2.00 2.80
N SER A 28 -7.21 -3.02 3.11
CA SER A 28 -6.90 -4.04 4.12
C SER A 28 -6.12 -5.23 3.53
N GLU A 29 -5.96 -5.28 2.21
CA GLU A 29 -5.27 -6.35 1.51
C GLU A 29 -3.83 -5.94 1.20
N ILE A 30 -2.87 -6.55 1.89
CA ILE A 30 -1.44 -6.21 1.74
C ILE A 30 -0.93 -6.40 0.31
N GLU A 31 -1.47 -7.36 -0.43
CA GLU A 31 -1.11 -7.55 -1.83
C GLU A 31 -1.51 -6.36 -2.71
N GLU A 32 -2.61 -5.66 -2.43
CA GLU A 32 -2.93 -4.42 -3.15
C GLU A 32 -1.93 -3.32 -2.82
N ILE A 33 -1.60 -3.18 -1.54
CA ILE A 33 -0.67 -2.16 -1.06
C ILE A 33 0.70 -2.34 -1.74
N ILE A 34 1.21 -3.57 -1.80
CA ILE A 34 2.49 -3.90 -2.44
C ILE A 34 2.46 -3.61 -3.94
N ASN A 35 1.37 -3.97 -4.63
CA ASN A 35 1.32 -3.89 -6.08
C ASN A 35 1.01 -2.48 -6.61
N LEU A 36 0.39 -1.61 -5.81
CA LEU A 36 -0.16 -0.33 -6.28
C LEU A 36 0.46 0.90 -5.64
N SER A 37 1.29 0.75 -4.61
CA SER A 37 1.82 1.88 -3.85
C SER A 37 3.31 2.09 -4.11
N ASP A 38 3.71 3.32 -4.42
CA ASP A 38 5.11 3.73 -4.41
C ASP A 38 5.63 3.98 -2.98
N ARG A 39 4.69 4.30 -2.07
CA ARG A 39 4.94 4.68 -0.67
C ARG A 39 3.77 4.27 0.21
N VAL A 40 4.06 3.76 1.40
CA VAL A 40 3.09 3.30 2.39
C VAL A 40 3.33 4.00 3.71
N LEU A 41 2.27 4.58 4.27
CA LEU A 41 2.28 5.16 5.61
C LEU A 41 1.50 4.25 6.55
N VAL A 42 2.15 3.79 7.62
CA VAL A 42 1.50 2.98 8.65
C VAL A 42 1.01 3.92 9.75
N MET A 43 -0.28 3.83 10.07
CA MET A 43 -0.93 4.68 11.07
C MET A 43 -1.38 3.84 12.27
N SER A 44 -1.13 4.35 13.48
CA SER A 44 -1.60 3.76 14.74
C SER A 44 -2.01 4.86 15.70
N LYS A 45 -3.15 4.70 16.38
CA LYS A 45 -3.70 5.66 17.35
C LYS A 45 -3.76 7.11 16.81
N GLY A 46 -4.12 7.27 15.54
CA GLY A 46 -4.27 8.59 14.89
C GLY A 46 -2.96 9.28 14.52
N SER A 47 -1.82 8.59 14.62
CA SER A 47 -0.50 9.11 14.22
C SER A 47 0.16 8.19 13.21
N ILE A 48 0.90 8.76 12.25
CA ILE A 48 1.78 8.00 11.38
C ILE A 48 2.97 7.52 12.23
N VAL A 49 3.18 6.21 12.26
CA VAL A 49 4.25 5.59 13.06
C VAL A 49 5.40 5.10 12.19
N ASN A 50 5.14 4.76 10.93
CA ASN A 50 6.18 4.28 10.00
C ASN A 50 5.89 4.72 8.56
N GLU A 51 6.95 4.80 7.76
CA GLU A 51 6.91 5.05 6.32
C GLU A 51 7.78 4.02 5.60
N VAL A 52 7.25 3.44 4.54
CA VAL A 52 7.95 2.45 3.71
C VAL A 52 7.84 2.86 2.25
N SER A 53 8.90 2.69 1.47
CA SER A 53 8.90 3.10 0.06
C SER A 53 9.75 2.18 -0.82
N GLY A 54 9.43 2.16 -2.11
CA GLY A 54 10.18 1.41 -3.11
C GLY A 54 10.33 -0.07 -2.77
N LYS A 55 11.58 -0.56 -2.77
CA LYS A 55 11.88 -1.99 -2.58
C LYS A 55 11.58 -2.52 -1.17
N ASP A 56 11.42 -1.62 -0.21
CA ASP A 56 11.14 -2.00 1.18
C ASP A 56 9.66 -2.35 1.39
N ILE A 57 8.80 -2.09 0.40
CA ILE A 57 7.38 -2.45 0.43
C ILE A 57 7.26 -3.97 0.19
N THR A 58 7.60 -4.75 1.22
CA THR A 58 7.50 -6.21 1.23
C THR A 58 6.40 -6.66 2.17
N LYS A 59 5.87 -7.86 1.93
CA LYS A 59 4.81 -8.43 2.77
C LYS A 59 5.28 -8.59 4.21
N GLU A 60 6.49 -9.08 4.40
CA GLU A 60 7.10 -9.32 5.71
C GLU A 60 7.25 -8.01 6.49
N LYS A 61 7.82 -6.97 5.85
CA LYS A 61 8.06 -5.68 6.50
C LYS A 61 6.73 -5.00 6.85
N LEU A 62 5.77 -4.95 5.92
CA LEU A 62 4.46 -4.35 6.18
C LEU A 62 3.70 -5.08 7.29
N MET A 63 3.73 -6.43 7.31
CA MET A 63 3.11 -7.21 8.38
C MET A 63 3.74 -6.89 9.74
N ALA A 64 5.08 -6.85 9.82
CA ALA A 64 5.79 -6.53 11.05
C ALA A 64 5.41 -5.14 11.58
N LEU A 65 5.42 -4.12 10.72
CA LEU A 65 5.07 -2.75 11.09
C LEU A 65 3.60 -2.62 11.53
N CYS A 66 2.67 -3.32 10.86
CA CYS A 66 1.25 -3.35 11.25
C CYS A 66 1.03 -4.04 12.61
N MET A 67 1.89 -4.99 12.98
CA MET A 67 1.89 -5.64 14.31
C MET A 67 2.62 -4.83 15.38
N GLY A 68 3.22 -3.68 15.02
CA GLY A 68 4.00 -2.85 15.95
C GLY A 68 5.38 -3.42 16.27
N GLN A 69 5.93 -4.28 15.40
CA GLN A 69 7.30 -4.76 15.50
C GLN A 69 8.21 -3.77 14.77
N GLU A 70 9.08 -3.06 15.50
CA GLU A 70 10.15 -2.24 14.95
C GLU A 70 11.41 -3.11 14.79
N GLU A 71 12.12 -3.01 13.66
CA GLU A 71 13.45 -3.62 13.50
C GLU A 71 14.40 -3.02 14.57
N LEU A 72 14.83 -3.84 15.52
CA LEU A 72 15.87 -3.56 16.52
C LEU A 72 17.27 -3.57 15.91
#